data_AF-A0A6J3C0H2-F1
#
_entry.id   AF-A0A6J3C0H2-F1
#
_cell.length_a   1.000
_cell.length_b   1.000
_cell.length_c   1.000
_cell.angle_alpha   90.00
_cell.angle_beta   90.00
_cell.angle_gamma   90.00
#
_symmetry.space_group_name_H-M   'P 1'
#
loop_
_entity.id
_entity.type
_entity.pdbx_description
1 polymer ?
#
loop_
_entity_poly.entity_id
_entity_poly.type
_entity_poly.pdbx_seq_one_letter_code
_entity_poly.pdbx_strand_id
1 'polypeptide(L)'
;MSKRAIIFGSDQEVAGVMRAVERGNATGAFSWVGSDGWSARSLVSDGNERAVEGTISVQPQANDVKGFRDYFLSLNVKNNKRNPWFVEFWEDHFQCRYPGSPRTPYNWQYERYCSGTERLSLDNTEFERQLQFVSDAVLAFAYSIRLKCTGCIHQHGPNT
;
A
#
# COMPACT_ATOMS: atom_id res chain seq x y z
N MET A 1 -35.95 11.24 0.32
CA MET A 1 -34.94 12.31 0.15
C MET A 1 -33.63 11.81 0.76
N SER A 2 -32.56 11.71 -0.03
CA SER A 2 -31.26 11.20 0.44
C SER A 2 -30.51 12.27 1.24
N LYS A 3 -29.91 11.90 2.37
CA LYS A 3 -29.12 12.81 3.22
C LYS A 3 -27.67 12.80 2.75
N ARG A 4 -26.96 13.92 2.89
CA ARG A 4 -25.52 13.97 2.56
C ARG A 4 -24.69 13.77 3.82
N ALA A 5 -23.69 12.91 3.76
CA ALA A 5 -22.75 12.65 4.84
C ALA A 5 -21.32 12.85 4.33
N ILE A 6 -20.54 13.62 5.09
CA ILE A 6 -19.11 13.83 4.85
C ILE A 6 -18.36 12.99 5.87
N ILE A 7 -17.48 12.10 5.41
CA ILE A 7 -16.74 11.19 6.30
C ILE A 7 -15.24 11.43 6.15
N PHE A 8 -14.63 11.82 7.26
CA PHE A 8 -13.18 11.82 7.46
C PHE A 8 -12.85 10.69 8.44
N GLY A 9 -12.20 9.65 7.93
CA GLY A 9 -11.88 8.45 8.71
C GLY A 9 -10.94 7.53 7.94
N SER A 10 -10.45 6.52 8.64
CA SER A 10 -9.68 5.43 8.02
C SER A 10 -10.58 4.47 7.25
N ASP A 11 -10.01 3.76 6.30
CA ASP A 11 -10.68 2.67 5.57
C ASP A 11 -11.33 1.62 6.50
N GLN A 12 -10.69 1.26 7.60
CA GLN A 12 -11.24 0.31 8.57
C GLN A 12 -12.54 0.80 9.23
N GLU A 13 -12.55 2.05 9.68
CA GLU A 13 -13.71 2.65 10.34
C GLU A 13 -14.86 2.81 9.35
N VAL A 14 -14.56 3.32 8.15
CA VAL A 14 -15.58 3.54 7.13
C VAL A 14 -16.14 2.22 6.60
N ALA A 15 -15.32 1.19 6.42
CA ALA A 15 -15.81 -0.16 6.11
C ALA A 15 -16.81 -0.66 7.17
N GLY A 16 -16.54 -0.39 8.45
CA GLY A 16 -17.47 -0.67 9.54
C GLY A 16 -18.81 0.05 9.40
N VAL A 17 -18.78 1.34 9.03
CA VAL A 17 -19.98 2.16 8.76
C VAL A 17 -20.76 1.61 7.57
N MET A 18 -20.11 1.28 6.46
CA MET A 18 -20.79 0.76 5.27
C MET A 18 -21.47 -0.59 5.55
N ARG A 19 -20.80 -1.50 6.28
CA ARG A 19 -21.43 -2.73 6.75
C ARG A 19 -22.65 -2.46 7.65
N ALA A 20 -22.59 -1.41 8.48
CA ALA A 20 -23.72 -1.04 9.33
C ALA A 20 -24.91 -0.47 8.53
N VAL A 21 -24.63 0.30 7.47
CA VAL A 21 -25.65 0.80 6.53
C VAL A 21 -26.38 -0.37 5.86
N GLU A 22 -25.66 -1.38 5.40
CA GLU A 22 -26.27 -2.56 4.79
C GLU A 22 -27.09 -3.36 5.80
N ARG A 23 -26.54 -3.67 6.98
CA ARG A 23 -27.29 -4.36 8.05
C ARG A 23 -28.54 -3.60 8.49
N GLY A 24 -28.49 -2.27 8.43
CA GLY A 24 -29.61 -1.39 8.76
C GLY A 24 -30.62 -1.20 7.64
N ASN A 25 -30.46 -1.84 6.48
CA ASN A 25 -31.27 -1.61 5.28
C ASN A 25 -31.35 -0.11 4.91
N ALA A 26 -30.26 0.62 5.13
CA ALA A 26 -30.16 2.06 4.90
C ALA A 26 -29.42 2.40 3.59
N THR A 27 -29.23 1.41 2.71
CA THR A 27 -28.67 1.61 1.37
C THR A 27 -29.48 2.65 0.60
N GLY A 28 -28.80 3.62 -0.02
CA GLY A 28 -29.43 4.74 -0.72
C GLY A 28 -29.99 5.85 0.18
N ALA A 29 -30.02 5.66 1.50
CA ALA A 29 -30.45 6.71 2.43
C ALA A 29 -29.46 7.88 2.52
N PHE A 30 -28.18 7.62 2.20
CA PHE A 30 -27.11 8.60 2.23
C PHE A 30 -26.40 8.72 0.87
N SER A 31 -25.92 9.93 0.58
CA SER A 31 -24.91 10.20 -0.44
C SER A 31 -23.61 10.60 0.25
N TRP A 32 -22.50 10.01 -0.15
CA TRP A 32 -21.23 10.12 0.57
C TRP A 32 -20.27 11.11 -0.08
N VAL A 33 -19.61 11.91 0.75
CA VAL A 33 -18.41 12.67 0.40
C VAL A 33 -17.25 12.16 1.26
N GLY A 34 -16.25 11.54 0.63
CA GLY A 34 -15.13 10.89 1.32
C GLY A 34 -13.80 11.61 1.22
N SER A 35 -13.01 11.55 2.30
CA SER A 35 -11.59 11.89 2.28
C SER A 35 -10.73 10.79 1.65
N ASP A 36 -9.47 11.09 1.41
CA ASP A 36 -8.47 10.17 0.85
C ASP A 36 -8.15 8.97 1.78
N GLY A 37 -8.43 9.10 3.07
CA GLY A 37 -8.24 8.04 4.08
C GLY A 37 -9.03 6.76 3.83
N TRP A 38 -10.11 6.80 3.05
CA TRP A 38 -10.94 5.64 2.72
C TRP A 38 -11.36 5.58 1.24
N SER A 39 -11.05 6.63 0.49
CA SER A 39 -11.35 6.73 -0.94
C SER A 39 -10.61 5.66 -1.75
N ALA A 40 -11.34 4.98 -2.63
CA ALA A 40 -10.83 3.94 -3.54
C ALA A 40 -10.03 2.82 -2.85
N ARG A 41 -10.25 2.58 -1.56
CA ARG A 41 -9.67 1.44 -0.83
C ARG A 41 -10.62 0.25 -0.95
N SER A 42 -10.09 -0.87 -1.45
CA SER A 42 -10.84 -2.13 -1.62
C SER A 42 -11.51 -2.59 -0.32
N LEU A 43 -10.84 -2.39 0.82
CA LEU A 43 -11.38 -2.71 2.15
C LEU A 43 -12.76 -2.09 2.43
N VAL A 44 -13.05 -0.93 1.86
CA VAL A 44 -14.34 -0.23 2.06
C VAL A 44 -15.37 -0.70 1.03
N SER A 45 -14.98 -0.87 -0.23
CA SER A 45 -15.89 -1.22 -1.31
C SER A 45 -16.26 -2.70 -1.32
N ASP A 46 -15.32 -3.59 -1.06
CA ASP A 46 -15.48 -5.02 -1.27
C ASP A 46 -16.52 -5.58 -0.31
N GLY A 47 -17.62 -6.08 -0.88
CA GLY A 47 -18.79 -6.58 -0.15
C GLY A 47 -19.69 -5.48 0.42
N ASN A 48 -19.43 -4.19 0.15
CA ASN A 48 -20.32 -3.08 0.49
C ASN A 48 -20.66 -2.21 -0.74
N GLU A 49 -20.57 -2.75 -1.95
CA GLU A 49 -20.62 -2.00 -3.20
C GLU A 49 -21.91 -1.18 -3.33
N ARG A 50 -23.02 -1.74 -2.85
CA ARG A 50 -24.32 -1.07 -2.83
C ARG A 50 -24.35 0.09 -1.84
N ALA A 51 -23.71 -0.05 -0.68
CA ALA A 51 -23.66 1.02 0.31
C ALA A 51 -22.81 2.20 -0.16
N VAL A 52 -21.72 1.96 -0.90
CA VAL A 52 -20.80 3.02 -1.36
C VAL A 52 -21.17 3.60 -2.73
N GLU A 53 -22.22 3.08 -3.37
CA GLU A 53 -22.66 3.53 -4.70
C GLU A 53 -22.89 5.05 -4.74
N GLY A 54 -22.34 5.71 -5.76
CA GLY A 54 -22.46 7.16 -5.94
C GLY A 54 -21.60 8.02 -5.01
N THR A 55 -20.67 7.43 -4.25
CA THR A 55 -19.69 8.17 -3.44
C THR A 55 -18.86 9.11 -4.29
N ILE A 56 -18.77 10.37 -3.87
CA ILE A 56 -17.78 11.33 -4.38
C ILE A 56 -16.65 11.40 -3.37
N SER A 57 -15.40 11.39 -3.80
CA SER A 57 -14.27 11.50 -2.88
C SER A 57 -13.09 12.20 -3.51
N VAL A 58 -12.19 12.66 -2.66
CA VAL A 58 -10.96 13.33 -3.06
C VAL A 58 -9.77 12.44 -2.76
N GLN A 59 -8.79 12.41 -3.66
CA GLN A 59 -7.51 11.73 -3.48
C GLN A 59 -6.40 12.66 -3.98
N PRO A 60 -5.26 12.73 -3.28
CA PRO A 60 -4.05 13.32 -3.85
C PRO A 60 -3.72 12.62 -5.17
N GLN A 61 -3.43 13.40 -6.20
CA GLN A 61 -2.95 12.84 -7.46
C GLN A 61 -1.53 12.33 -7.26
N ALA A 62 -1.32 11.05 -7.54
CA ALA A 62 -0.01 10.41 -7.54
C ALA A 62 0.28 9.83 -8.93
N ASN A 63 1.55 9.84 -9.31
CA ASN A 63 2.06 9.28 -10.56
C ASN A 63 2.81 7.98 -10.29
N ASP A 64 2.92 7.13 -11.32
CA ASP A 64 3.73 5.93 -11.24
C ASP A 64 5.22 6.27 -11.05
N VAL A 65 5.86 5.60 -10.08
CA VAL A 65 7.32 5.70 -9.90
C VAL A 65 8.00 4.84 -10.97
N LYS A 66 8.65 5.51 -11.93
CA LYS A 66 9.30 4.86 -13.08
C LYS A 66 10.28 3.77 -12.62
N GLY A 67 10.12 2.56 -13.16
CA GLY A 67 10.99 1.42 -12.90
C GLY A 67 10.71 0.69 -11.57
N PHE A 68 9.84 1.21 -10.70
CA PHE A 68 9.52 0.54 -9.44
C PHE A 68 8.81 -0.81 -9.65
N ARG A 69 7.84 -0.86 -10.58
CA ARG A 69 7.12 -2.11 -10.90
C ARG A 69 8.09 -3.18 -11.40
N ASP A 70 8.92 -2.86 -12.39
CA ASP A 70 9.90 -3.81 -12.95
C ASP A 70 10.89 -4.29 -11.88
N TYR A 71 11.38 -3.37 -11.04
CA TYR A 71 12.22 -3.71 -9.90
C TYR A 71 11.51 -4.67 -8.94
N PHE A 72 10.30 -4.33 -8.49
CA PHE A 72 9.57 -5.12 -7.48
C PHE A 72 9.21 -6.51 -8.00
N LEU A 73 8.74 -6.61 -9.24
CA LEU A 73 8.39 -7.89 -9.88
C LEU A 73 9.61 -8.78 -10.14
N SER A 74 10.81 -8.20 -10.21
CA SER A 74 12.06 -8.98 -10.33
C SER A 74 12.51 -9.63 -9.02
N LEU A 75 11.93 -9.24 -7.88
CA LEU A 75 12.31 -9.75 -6.56
C LEU A 75 11.80 -11.18 -6.34
N ASN A 76 12.61 -11.95 -5.63
CA ASN A 76 12.28 -13.26 -5.10
C ASN A 76 13.07 -13.52 -3.81
N VAL A 77 12.65 -14.56 -3.08
CA VAL A 77 13.27 -14.96 -1.80
C VAL A 77 14.77 -15.29 -1.91
N LYS A 78 15.30 -15.60 -3.11
CA LYS A 78 16.73 -15.87 -3.32
C LYS A 78 17.53 -14.58 -3.48
N ASN A 79 17.01 -13.60 -4.22
CA ASN A 79 17.74 -12.35 -4.52
C ASN A 79 17.48 -11.21 -3.52
N ASN A 80 16.41 -11.26 -2.73
CA ASN A 80 16.10 -10.23 -1.75
C ASN A 80 16.39 -10.68 -0.30
N LYS A 81 17.66 -10.74 0.06
CA LYS A 81 18.11 -11.07 1.43
C LYS A 81 18.16 -9.86 2.38
N ARG A 82 18.04 -8.64 1.84
CA ARG A 82 18.11 -7.38 2.60
C ARG A 82 16.87 -7.13 3.43
N ASN A 83 15.69 -7.50 2.91
CA ASN A 83 14.43 -7.30 3.61
C ASN A 83 14.12 -8.54 4.48
N PRO A 84 14.17 -8.43 5.81
CA PRO A 84 13.95 -9.56 6.70
C PRO A 84 12.51 -10.10 6.65
N TRP A 85 11.54 -9.29 6.22
CA TRP A 85 10.12 -9.66 6.14
C TRP A 85 9.72 -10.25 4.78
N PHE A 86 10.67 -10.39 3.85
CA PHE A 86 10.35 -10.79 2.48
C PHE A 86 9.96 -12.26 2.36
N VAL A 87 10.43 -13.12 3.26
CA VAL A 87 10.01 -14.52 3.30
C VAL A 87 8.56 -14.62 3.74
N GLU A 88 8.18 -13.91 4.81
CA GLU A 88 6.81 -13.86 5.33
C GLU A 88 5.85 -13.28 4.28
N PHE A 89 6.24 -12.19 3.60
CA PHE A 89 5.50 -11.66 2.46
C PHE A 89 5.31 -12.71 1.36
N TRP A 90 6.36 -13.45 1.00
CA TRP A 90 6.27 -14.46 -0.06
C TRP A 90 5.34 -15.62 0.32
N GLU A 91 5.42 -16.06 1.59
CA GLU A 91 4.56 -17.12 2.11
C GLU A 91 3.09 -16.72 2.09
N ASP A 92 2.79 -15.50 2.52
CA ASP A 92 1.44 -14.94 2.51
C ASP A 92 0.93 -14.71 1.08
N HIS A 93 1.72 -14.06 0.24
CA HIS A 93 1.33 -13.74 -1.15
C HIS A 93 1.02 -14.98 -1.97
N PHE A 94 1.82 -16.03 -1.84
CA PHE A 94 1.62 -17.28 -2.56
C PHE A 94 0.87 -18.34 -1.77
N GLN A 95 0.48 -18.09 -0.51
CA GLN A 95 -0.22 -19.07 0.34
C GLN A 95 0.55 -20.41 0.40
N CYS A 96 1.85 -20.34 0.71
CA CYS A 96 2.75 -21.49 0.80
C CYS A 96 3.78 -21.27 1.91
N ARG A 97 4.40 -22.33 2.42
CA ARG A 97 5.50 -22.23 3.39
C ARG A 97 6.86 -22.34 2.70
N TYR A 98 7.75 -21.40 2.98
CA TYR A 98 9.10 -21.41 2.42
C TYR A 98 9.95 -22.51 3.09
N PRO A 99 10.68 -23.34 2.32
CA PRO A 99 11.51 -24.40 2.91
C PRO A 99 12.55 -23.86 3.90
N GLY A 100 12.51 -24.34 5.14
CA GLY A 100 13.43 -23.94 6.20
C GLY A 100 13.06 -22.66 6.96
N SER A 101 11.92 -22.03 6.65
CA SER A 101 11.42 -20.91 7.47
C SER A 101 10.88 -21.42 8.83
N PRO A 102 10.99 -20.62 9.91
CA PRO A 102 10.34 -20.93 11.18
C PRO A 102 8.82 -20.98 11.06
N ARG A 103 8.17 -21.83 11.86
CA ARG A 103 6.71 -21.79 12.02
C ARG A 103 6.31 -20.59 12.87
N THR A 104 5.36 -19.80 12.39
CA THR A 104 4.78 -18.64 13.05
C THR A 104 3.25 -18.73 13.09
N PRO A 105 2.56 -17.95 13.93
CA PRO A 105 1.10 -17.83 13.90
C PRO A 105 0.52 -17.30 12.58
N TYR A 106 1.35 -16.84 11.64
CA TYR A 106 0.92 -16.30 10.36
C TYR A 106 1.11 -17.29 9.20
N ASN A 107 1.96 -18.31 9.34
CA ASN A 107 2.22 -19.30 8.28
C ASN A 107 1.82 -20.74 8.65
N TRP A 108 1.25 -20.95 9.85
CA TRP A 108 0.85 -22.30 10.31
C TRP A 108 -0.22 -22.96 9.43
N GLN A 109 -1.07 -22.15 8.81
CA GLN A 109 -2.15 -22.58 7.91
C GLN A 109 -1.65 -23.04 6.54
N TYR A 110 -0.40 -22.73 6.16
CA TYR A 110 0.15 -23.11 4.87
C TYR A 110 0.70 -24.54 4.92
N GLU A 111 -0.12 -25.49 4.47
CA GLU A 111 0.24 -26.92 4.44
C GLU A 111 1.26 -27.25 3.35
N ARG A 112 1.17 -26.56 2.20
CA ARG A 112 2.06 -26.78 1.05
C ARG A 112 3.35 -26.00 1.20
N TYR A 113 4.46 -26.60 0.75
CA TYR A 113 5.72 -25.87 0.59
C TYR A 113 5.74 -25.09 -0.72
N CYS A 114 6.43 -23.94 -0.72
CA CYS A 114 6.70 -23.18 -1.94
C CYS A 114 7.61 -23.99 -2.87
N SER A 115 7.26 -24.05 -4.15
CA SER A 115 7.96 -24.83 -5.17
C SER A 115 9.26 -24.19 -5.63
N GLY A 116 9.42 -22.89 -5.42
CA GLY A 116 10.53 -22.09 -5.94
C GLY A 116 10.34 -21.64 -7.39
N THR A 117 9.19 -21.92 -7.99
CA THR A 117 8.80 -21.48 -9.35
C THR A 117 7.84 -20.30 -9.32
N GLU A 118 7.37 -19.89 -8.14
CA GLU A 118 6.49 -18.74 -7.95
C GLU A 118 7.17 -17.44 -8.42
N ARG A 119 6.37 -16.54 -9.01
CA ARG A 119 6.86 -15.25 -9.51
C ARG A 119 5.80 -14.18 -9.28
N LEU A 120 6.26 -13.00 -8.85
CA LEU A 120 5.42 -11.81 -8.80
C LEU A 120 5.08 -11.41 -10.24
N SER A 121 3.82 -11.06 -10.48
CA SER A 121 3.32 -10.57 -11.76
C SER A 121 2.33 -9.43 -11.52
N LEU A 122 1.99 -8.72 -12.58
CA LEU A 122 0.94 -7.69 -12.52
C LEU A 122 -0.43 -8.27 -12.16
N ASP A 123 -0.68 -9.54 -12.50
CA ASP A 123 -1.97 -10.20 -12.24
C ASP A 123 -2.14 -10.65 -10.79
N ASN A 124 -1.04 -10.83 -10.06
CA ASN A 124 -1.08 -11.32 -8.69
C ASN A 124 -0.58 -10.28 -7.67
N THR A 125 -0.13 -9.10 -8.11
CA THR A 125 0.46 -8.08 -7.24
C THR A 125 -0.29 -6.76 -7.37
N GLU A 126 -0.96 -6.37 -6.30
CA GLU A 126 -1.56 -5.05 -6.17
C GLU A 126 -0.51 -4.03 -5.70
N PHE A 127 -0.37 -2.93 -6.45
CA PHE A 127 0.59 -1.88 -6.14
C PHE A 127 -0.08 -0.71 -5.43
N GLU A 128 0.56 -0.19 -4.39
CA GLU A 128 0.13 1.04 -3.73
C GLU A 128 0.15 2.20 -4.73
N ARG A 129 -0.98 2.92 -4.83
CA ARG A 129 -1.16 4.02 -5.78
C ARG A 129 -0.44 5.29 -5.33
N GLN A 130 -0.10 5.38 -4.05
CA GLN A 130 0.53 6.55 -3.42
C GLN A 130 2.06 6.42 -3.28
N LEU A 131 2.70 5.47 -3.98
CA LEU A 131 4.15 5.22 -3.89
C LEU A 131 5.02 6.44 -4.24
N GLN A 132 4.51 7.35 -5.07
CA GLN A 132 5.23 8.59 -5.40
C GLN A 132 5.61 9.38 -4.15
N PHE A 133 4.70 9.54 -3.19
CA PHE A 133 4.95 10.36 -2.00
C PHE A 133 6.08 9.78 -1.13
N VAL A 134 6.21 8.45 -1.08
CA VAL A 134 7.32 7.78 -0.40
C VAL A 134 8.64 8.04 -1.12
N SER A 135 8.65 7.91 -2.45
CA SER A 135 9.82 8.20 -3.28
C SER A 135 10.26 9.66 -3.14
N ASP A 136 9.32 10.60 -3.20
CA ASP A 136 9.57 12.04 -3.12
C ASP A 136 10.13 12.42 -1.74
N ALA A 137 9.64 11.80 -0.66
CA ALA A 137 10.18 12.01 0.69
C ALA A 137 11.66 11.57 0.78
N VAL A 138 12.00 10.38 0.28
CA VAL A 138 13.39 9.90 0.25
C VAL A 138 14.27 10.80 -0.61
N LEU A 139 13.76 11.24 -1.76
CA LEU A 139 14.47 12.11 -2.68
C LEU A 139 14.70 13.50 -2.07
N ALA A 140 13.74 14.03 -1.30
CA ALA A 140 13.91 15.29 -0.57
C ALA A 140 15.08 15.21 0.44
N PHE A 141 15.20 14.10 1.18
CA PHE A 141 16.36 13.88 2.06
C PHE A 141 17.67 13.78 1.26
N ALA A 142 17.69 13.05 0.15
CA ALA A 142 18.86 12.93 -0.71
C ALA A 142 19.34 14.30 -1.23
N TYR A 143 18.41 15.15 -1.68
CA TYR A 143 18.72 16.53 -2.08
C TYR A 143 19.25 17.35 -0.90
N SER A 144 18.65 17.23 0.29
CA SER A 144 19.11 17.96 1.48
C SER A 144 20.56 17.62 1.86
N ILE A 145 20.94 16.33 1.78
CA ILE A 145 22.28 15.85 2.07
C ILE A 145 23.26 16.34 1.00
N ARG A 146 22.88 16.22 -0.28
CA ARG A 146 23.69 16.71 -1.40
C ARG A 146 24.01 18.19 -1.24
N LEU A 147 23.00 19.03 -0.94
CA LEU A 147 23.16 20.46 -0.77
C LEU A 147 24.10 20.80 0.39
N LYS A 148 23.99 20.11 1.53
CA LYS A 148 24.94 20.25 2.64
C LYS A 148 26.37 19.89 2.24
N CYS A 149 26.56 18.79 1.51
CA CYS A 149 27.89 18.37 1.04
C CYS A 149 28.50 19.35 0.04
N THR A 150 27.72 19.95 -0.88
CA THR A 150 28.24 21.00 -1.79
C THR A 150 28.52 22.34 -1.09
N GLY A 151 27.74 22.69 -0.06
CA GLY A 151 27.97 23.91 0.74
C GLY A 151 29.24 23.86 1.59
N CYS A 152 29.67 22.67 2.02
CA CYS A 152 30.89 22.49 2.82
C CYS A 152 32.19 22.53 2.00
N ILE A 153 32.15 22.23 0.69
CA ILE A 153 33.35 22.23 -0.16
C ILE A 153 33.86 23.66 -0.43
N HIS A 154 32.99 24.67 -0.32
CA HIS A 154 33.38 26.08 -0.50
C HIS A 154 33.78 26.82 0.78
N GLN A 155 33.66 26.20 1.97
CA GLN A 155 34.08 26.84 3.24
C GLN A 155 35.49 26.45 3.71
N HIS A 156 36.20 25.60 2.96
CA HIS A 156 37.60 25.25 3.22
C HIS A 156 38.48 25.44 1.98
N GLY A 157 38.45 26.65 1.39
CA GLY A 157 39.54 27.12 0.53
C GLY A 157 40.78 27.46 1.38
N PRO A 158 42.01 27.34 0.86
CA PRO A 158 43.23 27.47 1.64
C PRO A 158 43.38 28.93 2.09
N ASN A 159 43.32 29.18 3.39
CA ASN A 159 43.84 30.42 3.95
C ASN A 159 45.37 30.37 3.82
N THR A 160 45.90 31.45 3.23
CA THR A 160 47.29 31.91 3.35
C THR A 160 47.90 31.66 4.72
#